data_AF-A0A284RAK6-F1
#
_entry.id   AF-A0A284RAK6-F1
#
_cell.length_a   1.000
_cell.length_b   1.000
_cell.length_c   1.000
_cell.angle_alpha   90.00
_cell.angle_beta   90.00
_cell.angle_gamma   90.00
#
_symmetry.space_group_name_H-M   'P 1'
#
loop_
_entity.id
_entity.type
_entity.pdbx_description
1 polymer ?
#
loop_
_entity_poly.entity_id
_entity_poly.type
_entity_poly.pdbx_seq_one_letter_code
_entity_poly.pdbx_strand_id
1 'polypeptide(L)'
;MADTSAPVTLRTRKFITNRLLARRQFVLDVLHPSRPNVPKDELNEKLAALYKTKKERVVTFGFRTHFGGGRSTGFALIYDDEASQKKFEPKYRLVRSGLATKVDKASRKLRKERKNRAKKLRGTKKVKAAEPPKKGK
;
A
#
# COMPACT_ATOMS: atom_id res chain seq x y z
N MET A 1 -30.72 -11.61 1.59
CA MET A 1 -29.82 -10.49 1.92
C MET A 1 -28.59 -11.10 2.59
N ALA A 2 -27.37 -10.82 2.14
CA ALA A 2 -26.18 -11.39 2.77
C ALA A 2 -25.86 -10.64 4.07
N ASP A 3 -25.82 -11.33 5.21
CA ASP A 3 -25.56 -10.71 6.51
C ASP A 3 -24.11 -10.23 6.64
N THR A 4 -23.94 -8.91 6.58
CA THR A 4 -22.66 -8.23 6.78
C THR A 4 -22.19 -8.24 8.23
N SER A 5 -22.97 -8.80 9.17
CA SER A 5 -22.63 -8.94 10.59
C SER A 5 -22.10 -10.33 10.96
N ALA A 6 -22.26 -11.35 10.10
CA ALA A 6 -21.88 -12.73 10.42
C ALA A 6 -20.41 -12.88 10.89
N PRO A 7 -20.10 -13.70 11.89
CA PRO A 7 -18.76 -13.76 12.48
C PRO A 7 -17.69 -14.16 11.46
N VAL A 8 -16.50 -13.54 11.59
CA VAL A 8 -15.33 -13.81 10.75
C VAL A 8 -14.21 -14.32 11.65
N THR A 9 -13.62 -15.45 11.27
CA THR A 9 -12.52 -16.06 12.03
C THR A 9 -11.19 -15.79 11.32
N LEU A 10 -10.23 -15.24 12.06
CA LEU A 10 -8.88 -14.96 11.57
C LEU A 10 -7.91 -16.05 12.05
N ARG A 11 -7.10 -16.58 11.14
CA ARG A 11 -6.01 -17.50 11.48
C ARG A 11 -4.71 -16.99 10.89
N THR A 12 -3.68 -16.85 11.72
CA THR A 12 -2.35 -16.42 11.30
C THR A 12 -1.45 -17.62 11.08
N ARG A 13 -0.77 -17.67 9.93
CA ARG A 13 0.20 -18.72 9.58
C ARG A 13 1.54 -18.10 9.21
N LYS A 14 2.62 -18.88 9.30
CA LYS A 14 3.98 -18.47 8.92
C LYS A 14 4.37 -17.13 9.55
N PHE A 15 4.17 -17.03 10.86
CA PHE A 15 4.42 -15.80 11.60
C PHE A 15 5.92 -15.57 11.79
N ILE A 16 6.39 -14.39 11.38
CA ILE A 16 7.79 -14.00 11.48
C ILE A 16 7.86 -12.61 12.10
N THR A 17 8.66 -12.50 13.16
CA THR A 17 9.05 -11.21 13.74
C THR A 17 10.30 -10.71 13.04
N ASN A 18 10.17 -9.67 12.20
CA ASN A 18 11.28 -9.11 11.43
C ASN A 18 11.74 -7.78 12.06
N ARG A 19 12.81 -7.86 12.87
CA ARG A 19 13.38 -6.69 13.56
C ARG A 19 14.13 -5.73 12.63
N LEU A 20 14.67 -6.22 11.51
CA LEU A 20 15.37 -5.38 10.52
C LEU A 20 14.44 -4.33 9.89
N LEU A 21 13.14 -4.67 9.78
CA LEU A 21 12.11 -3.81 9.21
C LEU A 21 11.09 -3.31 10.26
N ALA A 22 11.40 -3.49 11.55
CA ALA A 22 10.53 -3.09 12.67
C ALA A 22 9.06 -3.55 12.52
N ARG A 23 8.85 -4.79 12.08
CA ARG A 23 7.50 -5.32 11.81
C ARG A 23 7.35 -6.81 12.09
N ARG A 24 6.12 -7.19 12.38
CA ARG A 24 5.65 -8.59 12.34
C ARG A 24 4.99 -8.84 11.00
N GLN A 25 5.28 -9.97 10.37
CA GLN A 25 4.75 -10.33 9.06
C GLN A 25 4.26 -11.77 9.05
N PHE A 26 3.10 -12.01 8.44
CA PHE A 26 2.47 -13.32 8.43
C PHE A 26 1.44 -13.46 7.31
N VAL A 27 1.11 -14.70 7.00
CA VAL A 27 -0.03 -15.05 6.14
C VAL A 27 -1.30 -14.99 6.98
N LEU A 28 -2.33 -14.31 6.46
CA LEU A 28 -3.64 -14.24 7.08
C LEU A 28 -4.62 -15.10 6.29
N ASP A 29 -5.17 -16.11 6.96
CA ASP A 29 -6.32 -16.86 6.48
C ASP A 29 -7.58 -16.28 7.14
N VAL A 30 -8.55 -15.91 6.32
CA VAL A 30 -9.82 -15.35 6.75
C VAL A 30 -10.92 -16.36 6.42
N LEU A 31 -11.63 -16.84 7.44
CA LEU A 31 -12.80 -17.71 7.27
C LEU A 31 -14.06 -16.87 7.42
N HIS A 32 -14.90 -16.87 6.38
CA HIS A 32 -16.10 -16.05 6.28
C HIS A 32 -17.23 -16.83 5.58
N PRO A 33 -17.72 -17.93 6.18
CA PRO A 33 -18.63 -18.87 5.50
C PRO A 33 -19.95 -18.23 5.02
N SER A 34 -20.51 -17.31 5.81
CA SER A 34 -21.79 -16.66 5.50
C SER A 34 -21.64 -15.34 4.73
N ARG A 35 -20.41 -14.86 4.52
CA ARG A 35 -20.13 -13.58 3.83
C ARG A 35 -19.39 -13.82 2.51
N PRO A 36 -19.71 -13.07 1.45
CA PRO A 36 -19.00 -13.20 0.17
C PRO A 36 -17.53 -12.75 0.27
N ASN A 37 -17.26 -11.65 0.98
CA ASN A 37 -15.91 -11.12 1.17
C ASN A 37 -15.83 -10.30 2.48
N VAL A 38 -14.61 -10.01 2.95
CA VAL A 38 -14.35 -9.19 4.12
C VAL A 38 -13.53 -7.95 3.70
N PRO A 39 -13.99 -6.72 4.00
CA PRO A 39 -13.24 -5.52 3.68
C PRO A 39 -11.96 -5.44 4.50
N LYS A 40 -10.91 -4.86 3.90
CA LYS A 40 -9.58 -4.78 4.53
C LYS A 40 -9.58 -3.89 5.77
N ASP A 41 -10.42 -2.87 5.81
CA ASP A 41 -10.50 -1.98 6.97
C ASP A 41 -11.01 -2.71 8.21
N GLU A 42 -11.99 -3.60 8.06
CA GLU A 42 -12.48 -4.49 9.13
C GLU A 42 -11.40 -5.48 9.56
N LEU A 43 -10.63 -6.04 8.60
CA LEU A 43 -9.50 -6.92 8.91
C LEU A 43 -8.40 -6.19 9.69
N ASN A 44 -8.10 -4.95 9.33
CA ASN A 44 -7.12 -4.13 10.01
C ASN A 44 -7.56 -3.82 11.45
N GLU A 45 -8.84 -3.52 11.67
CA GLU A 45 -9.41 -3.31 13.01
C GLU A 45 -9.34 -4.57 13.88
N LYS A 46 -9.76 -5.71 13.35
CA LYS A 46 -9.72 -6.99 14.07
C LYS A 46 -8.30 -7.41 14.42
N LEU A 47 -7.34 -7.22 13.50
CA LEU A 47 -5.93 -7.50 13.75
C LEU A 47 -5.32 -6.53 14.76
N ALA A 48 -5.70 -5.25 14.71
CA ALA A 48 -5.28 -4.25 15.67
C ALA A 48 -5.74 -4.63 17.10
N ALA A 49 -7.00 -5.04 17.25
CA ALA A 49 -7.52 -5.54 18.51
C ALA A 49 -6.78 -6.81 18.99
N LEU A 50 -6.61 -7.80 18.12
CA LEU A 50 -5.97 -9.09 18.45
C LEU A 50 -4.51 -8.91 18.90
N TYR A 51 -3.76 -8.07 18.22
CA TYR A 51 -2.33 -7.84 18.49
C TYR A 51 -2.04 -6.63 19.36
N LYS A 52 -3.08 -5.99 19.92
CA LYS A 52 -2.98 -4.80 20.79
C LYS A 52 -2.17 -3.67 20.15
N THR A 53 -2.49 -3.35 18.90
CA THR A 53 -1.86 -2.26 18.13
C THR A 53 -2.90 -1.28 17.62
N LYS A 54 -2.43 -0.16 17.05
CA LYS A 54 -3.30 0.81 16.37
C LYS A 54 -3.62 0.32 14.95
N LYS A 55 -4.85 0.54 14.49
CA LYS A 55 -5.31 0.21 13.12
C LYS A 55 -4.37 0.75 12.04
N GLU A 56 -3.89 1.97 12.21
CA GLU A 56 -3.01 2.67 11.25
C GLU A 56 -1.71 1.92 10.97
N ARG A 57 -1.19 1.16 11.95
CA ARG A 57 0.07 0.40 11.85
C ARG A 57 -0.09 -0.97 11.19
N VAL A 58 -1.34 -1.39 10.94
CA VAL A 58 -1.66 -2.67 10.32
C VAL A 58 -1.88 -2.47 8.83
N VAL A 59 -1.13 -3.21 8.02
CA VAL A 59 -1.27 -3.18 6.56
C VAL A 59 -1.57 -4.58 6.05
N THR A 60 -2.74 -4.75 5.44
CA THR A 60 -3.16 -6.02 4.84
C THR A 60 -3.25 -5.93 3.32
N PHE A 61 -2.75 -6.94 2.61
CA PHE A 61 -2.70 -6.95 1.14
C PHE A 61 -2.69 -8.36 0.55
N GLY A 62 -2.87 -8.43 -0.77
CA GLY A 62 -2.73 -9.69 -1.50
C GLY A 62 -3.83 -10.71 -1.24
N PHE A 63 -5.00 -10.29 -0.74
CA PHE A 63 -6.12 -11.22 -0.54
C PHE A 63 -6.64 -11.79 -1.85
N ARG A 64 -6.79 -13.12 -1.86
CA ARG A 64 -7.51 -13.87 -2.89
C ARG A 64 -8.53 -14.77 -2.19
N THR A 65 -9.80 -14.61 -2.56
CA THR A 65 -10.88 -15.53 -2.19
C THR A 65 -10.67 -16.88 -2.88
N HIS A 66 -10.87 -17.97 -2.13
CA HIS A 66 -10.87 -19.30 -2.70
C HIS A 66 -12.06 -19.52 -3.62
N PHE A 67 -11.90 -20.43 -4.58
CA PHE A 67 -13.01 -20.89 -5.39
C PHE A 67 -14.09 -21.51 -4.50
N GLY A 68 -15.36 -21.17 -4.76
CA GLY A 68 -16.48 -21.55 -3.90
C GLY A 68 -16.72 -20.64 -2.69
N GLY A 69 -15.87 -19.64 -2.44
CA GLY A 69 -16.06 -18.67 -1.34
C GLY A 69 -15.72 -19.21 0.05
N GLY A 70 -16.20 -18.52 1.09
CA GLY A 70 -16.05 -18.94 2.50
C GLY A 70 -14.65 -18.83 3.11
N ARG A 71 -13.59 -18.72 2.29
CA ARG A 71 -12.21 -18.53 2.74
C ARG A 71 -11.46 -17.56 1.83
N SER A 72 -10.62 -16.73 2.43
CA SER A 72 -9.64 -15.88 1.74
C SER A 72 -8.26 -16.06 2.33
N THR A 73 -7.23 -15.93 1.49
CA THR A 73 -5.83 -15.94 1.92
C THR A 73 -5.17 -14.65 1.48
N GLY A 74 -4.40 -14.03 2.38
CA GLY A 74 -3.65 -12.82 2.10
C GLY A 74 -2.44 -12.68 3.02
N PHE A 75 -1.86 -11.49 3.04
CA PHE A 75 -0.68 -11.19 3.83
C PHE A 75 -0.94 -9.97 4.70
N ALA A 76 -0.41 -9.99 5.92
CA ALA A 76 -0.55 -8.91 6.88
C ALA A 76 0.82 -8.50 7.43
N LEU A 77 0.98 -7.21 7.61
CA LEU A 77 2.13 -6.56 8.24
C LEU A 77 1.62 -5.75 9.43
N ILE A 78 2.31 -5.87 10.55
CA ILE A 78 2.07 -5.03 11.73
C ILE A 78 3.40 -4.35 12.07
N TYR A 79 3.46 -3.04 11.86
CA TYR A 79 4.63 -2.24 12.21
C TYR A 79 4.63 -1.90 13.70
N ASP A 80 5.82 -1.78 14.27
CA ASP A 80 5.98 -1.39 15.67
C ASP A 80 5.67 0.12 15.84
N ASP A 81 6.10 0.95 14.88
CA ASP A 81 5.95 2.40 14.85
C ASP A 81 5.49 2.94 13.47
N GLU A 82 4.96 4.18 13.45
CA GLU A 82 4.43 4.79 12.22
C GLU A 82 5.55 5.32 11.30
N ALA A 83 6.69 5.73 11.87
CA ALA A 83 7.81 6.24 11.11
C ALA A 83 8.45 5.13 10.27
N SER A 84 8.63 3.93 10.83
CA SER A 84 9.11 2.75 10.11
C SER A 84 8.13 2.31 9.03
N GLN A 85 6.81 2.37 9.30
CA GLN A 85 5.79 2.09 8.29
C GLN A 85 5.93 3.03 7.08
N LYS A 86 5.99 4.35 7.30
CA LYS A 86 6.15 5.34 6.24
C LYS A 86 7.47 5.20 5.48
N LYS A 87 8.54 4.76 6.17
CA LYS A 87 9.87 4.54 5.57
C LYS A 87 9.91 3.29 4.69
N PHE A 88 9.34 2.18 5.15
CA PHE A 88 9.51 0.87 4.52
C PHE A 88 8.36 0.47 3.59
N GLU A 89 7.13 0.98 3.76
CA GLU A 89 6.07 0.60 2.84
C GLU A 89 6.18 1.28 1.47
N PRO A 90 5.86 0.55 0.38
CA PRO A 90 5.73 1.15 -0.92
C PRO A 90 4.72 2.28 -0.93
N LYS A 91 5.08 3.39 -1.59
CA LYS A 91 4.26 4.62 -1.67
C LYS A 91 2.81 4.36 -2.09
N TYR A 92 2.55 3.42 -3.00
CA TYR A 92 1.19 3.14 -3.46
C TYR A 92 0.27 2.60 -2.36
N ARG A 93 0.81 1.92 -1.33
CA ARG A 93 0.03 1.43 -0.19
C ARG A 93 -0.24 2.53 0.82
N LEU A 94 0.75 3.41 1.03
CA LEU A 94 0.59 4.60 1.88
C LEU A 94 -0.52 5.50 1.34
N VAL A 95 -0.57 5.72 0.02
CA VAL A 95 -1.64 6.49 -0.63
C VAL A 95 -3.01 5.83 -0.45
N ARG A 96 -3.11 4.50 -0.58
CA ARG A 96 -4.37 3.77 -0.35
C ARG A 96 -4.85 3.85 1.10
N SER A 97 -3.93 4.00 2.04
CA SER A 97 -4.22 4.09 3.48
C SER A 97 -4.39 5.54 3.95
N GLY A 98 -4.30 6.53 3.05
CA GLY A 98 -4.41 7.95 3.38
C GLY A 98 -3.18 8.58 4.04
N LEU A 99 -2.10 7.82 4.26
CA LEU A 99 -0.88 8.29 4.95
C LEU A 99 0.06 9.13 4.06
N ALA A 100 -0.18 9.15 2.75
CA ALA A 100 0.60 9.92 1.79
C ALA A 100 -0.28 10.42 0.64
N THR A 101 0.06 11.57 0.07
CA THR A 101 -0.63 12.10 -1.11
C THR A 101 -0.11 11.45 -2.40
N LYS A 102 -1.00 11.32 -3.38
CA LYS A 102 -0.62 10.84 -4.72
C LYS A 102 0.25 11.92 -5.37
N VAL A 103 1.45 11.51 -5.81
CA VAL A 103 2.34 12.41 -6.55
C VAL A 103 1.90 12.46 -8.02
N ASP A 104 1.41 13.60 -8.45
CA ASP A 104 1.07 13.82 -9.85
C ASP A 104 2.33 13.94 -10.71
N LYS A 105 2.36 13.14 -11.78
CA LYS A 105 3.50 13.06 -12.70
C LYS A 105 2.99 13.08 -14.11
N ALA A 106 3.70 13.82 -14.97
CA ALA A 106 3.48 13.76 -16.41
C ALA A 106 3.61 12.31 -16.93
N SER A 107 2.88 12.02 -18.01
CA SER A 107 2.82 10.69 -18.60
C SER A 107 4.22 10.13 -18.92
N ARG A 108 4.35 8.80 -18.92
CA ARG A 108 5.64 8.13 -19.21
C ARG A 108 6.19 8.55 -20.58
N LYS A 109 5.32 8.75 -21.58
CA LYS A 109 5.68 9.23 -22.93
C LYS A 109 6.26 10.65 -22.88
N LEU A 110 5.53 11.60 -22.28
CA LEU A 110 5.98 13.00 -22.16
C LEU A 110 7.31 13.13 -21.42
N ARG A 111 7.52 12.33 -20.37
CA ARG A 111 8.81 12.29 -19.64
C ARG A 111 9.95 11.78 -20.50
N LYS A 112 9.72 10.74 -21.32
CA LYS A 112 10.73 10.20 -22.23
C LYS A 112 11.05 11.18 -23.36
N GLU A 113 10.05 11.84 -23.93
CA GLU A 113 10.25 12.87 -24.95
C GLU A 113 11.02 14.07 -24.41
N ARG A 114 10.66 14.58 -23.22
CA ARG A 114 11.39 15.66 -22.55
C ARG A 114 12.85 15.27 -22.32
N LYS A 115 13.11 14.03 -21.86
CA LYS A 115 14.46 13.49 -21.70
C LYS A 115 15.22 13.48 -23.04
N ASN A 116 14.61 12.99 -24.11
CA ASN A 116 15.25 12.90 -25.42
C ASN A 116 15.52 14.28 -26.03
N ARG A 117 14.64 15.27 -25.83
CA ARG A 117 14.88 16.67 -26.21
C ARG A 117 16.07 17.26 -25.43
N ALA A 118 16.11 17.06 -24.11
CA ALA A 118 17.20 17.54 -23.26
C ALA A 118 18.57 16.88 -23.58
N LYS A 119 18.57 15.63 -24.08
CA LYS A 119 19.81 14.95 -24.50
C LYS A 119 20.54 15.62 -25.65
N LYS A 120 19.84 16.38 -26.52
CA LYS A 120 20.44 17.08 -27.68
C LYS A 120 21.27 18.31 -27.28
N LEU A 121 21.11 18.79 -26.06
CA LEU A 121 21.81 19.98 -25.55
C LEU A 121 22.97 19.54 -24.64
N ARG A 122 23.96 20.41 -24.39
CA ARG A 122 25.13 20.12 -23.53
C ARG A 122 25.30 21.19 -22.46
N GLY A 123 25.80 20.81 -21.28
CA GLY A 123 26.08 21.74 -20.17
C GLY A 123 24.83 22.52 -19.74
N THR A 124 25.03 23.79 -19.41
CA THR A 124 23.99 24.72 -18.93
C THR A 124 22.85 24.95 -19.94
N LYS A 125 23.08 24.70 -21.25
CA LYS A 125 22.02 24.78 -22.27
C LYS A 125 20.88 23.78 -22.00
N LYS A 126 21.14 22.64 -21.34
CA LYS A 126 20.09 21.68 -20.93
C LYS A 126 19.12 22.27 -19.91
N VAL A 127 19.64 23.06 -18.96
CA VAL A 127 18.86 23.66 -17.87
C VAL A 127 18.06 24.83 -18.41
N LYS A 128 18.69 25.72 -19.20
CA LYS A 128 18.03 26.89 -19.82
C LYS A 128 16.87 26.52 -20.75
N ALA A 129 16.96 25.40 -21.47
CA ALA A 129 15.87 24.93 -22.33
C ALA A 129 14.71 24.23 -21.59
N ALA A 130 14.90 23.91 -20.31
CA ALA A 130 13.86 23.34 -19.45
C ALA A 130 13.07 24.44 -18.70
N GLU A 131 13.66 25.63 -18.55
CA GLU A 131 12.97 26.81 -18.02
C GLU A 131 12.00 27.38 -19.05
N PRO A 132 10.80 27.83 -18.64
CA PRO A 132 9.93 28.57 -19.53
C PRO A 132 10.67 29.82 -20.02
N PRO A 133 10.48 30.23 -21.30
CA PRO A 133 11.11 31.43 -21.81
C PRO A 133 10.73 32.60 -20.90
N LYS A 134 11.74 33.33 -20.39
CA LYS A 134 11.49 34.56 -19.65
C LYS A 134 10.75 35.50 -20.61
N LYS A 135 9.46 35.75 -20.33
CA LYS A 135 8.71 36.79 -21.04
C LYS A 135 9.51 38.09 -20.87
N GLY A 136 10.01 38.64 -21.98
CA GLY A 136 10.59 39.96 -22.00
C GLY A 136 9.56 40.97 -21.50
N LYS A 137 10.06 42.05 -20.88
CA LYS A 137 9.26 43.25 -20.63
C LYS A 137 8.54 43.67 -21.91
#